data_AF-A0A9D6K0H9-F1
#
_entry.id   AF-A0A9D6K0H9-F1
#
_cell.length_a   1.000
_cell.length_b   1.000
_cell.length_c   1.000
_cell.angle_alpha   90.00
_cell.angle_beta   90.00
_cell.angle_gamma   90.00
#
_symmetry.space_group_name_H-M   'P 1'
#
loop_
_entity.id
_entity.type
_entity.pdbx_description
1 polymer ?
#
loop_
_entity_poly.entity_id
_entity_poly.type
_entity_poly.pdbx_seq_one_letter_code
_entity_poly.pdbx_strand_id
1 'polypeptide(L)'
;TKEKPFWQEHRDFLRIARCKEVFIKTVITNDTDVSDVRQAAQLVSSVDAHIPFILQPNYFEMKQGVVVKCEGLAKECAKILSDVRILPQIHKFMKLR
;
A
#
# COMPACT_ATOMS: atom_id res chain seq x y z
N THR A 1 -12.63 -8.33 -2.09
CA THR A 1 -13.96 -8.31 -1.47
C THR A 1 -14.77 -7.20 -2.13
N LYS A 2 -16.05 -7.39 -2.46
CA LYS A 2 -16.91 -6.37 -3.10
C LYS A 2 -17.56 -5.43 -2.08
N GLU A 3 -16.83 -5.10 -1.03
CA GLU A 3 -17.33 -4.24 0.05
C GLU A 3 -17.22 -2.78 -0.36
N LYS A 4 -18.07 -1.92 0.23
CA LYS A 4 -17.98 -0.48 -0.01
C LYS A 4 -16.61 0.04 0.47
N PRO A 5 -15.99 0.98 -0.26
CA PRO A 5 -14.75 1.59 0.20
C PRO A 5 -15.02 2.56 1.35
N PHE A 6 -14.21 2.51 2.40
CA PHE A 6 -14.30 3.36 3.59
C PHE A 6 -13.24 4.48 3.56
N TRP A 7 -13.15 5.19 2.43
CA TRP A 7 -12.07 6.17 2.20
C TRP A 7 -12.09 7.33 3.20
N GLN A 8 -13.27 7.77 3.62
CA GLN A 8 -13.39 8.88 4.57
C GLN A 8 -12.91 8.43 5.95
N GLU A 9 -13.33 7.25 6.40
CA GLU A 9 -12.97 6.67 7.68
C GLU A 9 -11.47 6.35 7.74
N HIS A 10 -10.87 5.86 6.65
CA HIS A 10 -9.41 5.69 6.56
C HIS A 10 -8.66 7.01 6.71
N ARG A 11 -9.17 8.09 6.12
CA ARG A 11 -8.56 9.43 6.24
C ARG A 11 -8.64 9.94 7.66
N ASP A 12 -9.81 9.83 8.29
CA ASP A 12 -10.03 10.30 9.65
C ASP A 12 -9.24 9.47 10.67
N PHE A 13 -9.15 8.16 10.47
CA PHE A 13 -8.26 7.30 11.25
C PHE A 13 -6.80 7.73 11.10
N LEU A 14 -6.31 7.93 9.88
CA LEU A 14 -4.90 8.31 9.65
C LEU A 14 -4.56 9.69 10.23
N ARG A 15 -5.49 10.64 10.19
CA ARG A 15 -5.32 11.97 10.82
C ARG A 15 -5.07 11.89 12.32
N ILE A 16 -5.69 10.93 13.00
CA ILE A 16 -5.48 10.68 14.44
C ILE A 16 -4.21 9.86 14.64
N ALA A 17 -4.03 8.80 13.84
CA ALA A 17 -2.93 7.85 14.00
C ALA A 17 -1.55 8.47 13.74
N ARG A 18 -1.44 9.49 12.86
CA ARG A 18 -0.18 10.19 12.56
C ARG A 18 0.49 10.85 13.77
N CYS A 19 -0.20 10.99 14.90
CA CYS A 19 0.40 11.44 16.16
C CYS A 19 1.33 10.39 16.81
N LYS A 20 1.43 9.19 16.20
CA LYS A 20 2.35 8.10 16.54
C LYS A 20 3.19 7.73 15.32
N GLU A 21 4.17 6.86 15.51
CA GLU A 21 4.88 6.25 14.38
C GLU A 21 3.93 5.32 13.62
N VAL A 22 3.68 5.64 12.35
CA VAL A 22 2.74 4.92 11.49
C VAL A 22 3.35 4.70 10.11
N PHE A 23 2.95 3.61 9.48
CA PHE A 23 3.21 3.32 8.08
C PHE A 23 1.94 2.75 7.46
N ILE A 24 1.80 2.90 6.15
CA ILE A 24 0.69 2.33 5.39
C ILE A 24 1.21 1.13 4.63
N LYS A 25 0.45 0.03 4.68
CA LYS A 25 0.78 -1.20 3.97
C LYS A 25 -0.40 -1.62 3.10
N THR A 26 -0.17 -1.72 1.81
CA THR A 26 -1.17 -2.18 0.84
C THR A 26 -0.74 -3.52 0.25
N VAL A 27 -1.60 -4.53 0.35
CA VAL A 27 -1.34 -5.83 -0.28
C VAL A 27 -1.70 -5.74 -1.75
N ILE A 28 -0.74 -6.03 -2.62
CA ILE A 28 -0.92 -5.98 -4.08
C ILE A 28 -1.08 -7.40 -4.61
N THR A 29 -2.12 -7.58 -5.42
CA THR A 29 -2.42 -8.78 -6.21
C THR A 29 -2.43 -8.39 -7.69
N ASN A 30 -2.39 -9.38 -8.57
CA ASN A 30 -2.57 -9.22 -10.01
C ASN A 30 -3.93 -8.62 -10.37
N ASP A 31 -4.95 -8.79 -9.52
CA ASP A 31 -6.28 -8.21 -9.70
C ASP A 31 -6.45 -6.83 -9.05
N THR A 32 -5.49 -6.35 -8.25
CA THR A 32 -5.57 -5.03 -7.59
C THR A 32 -5.75 -3.92 -8.61
N ASP A 33 -6.80 -3.11 -8.47
CA ASP A 33 -7.01 -1.96 -9.34
C ASP A 33 -5.93 -0.89 -9.07
N VAL A 34 -5.32 -0.37 -10.14
CA VAL A 34 -4.30 0.68 -10.05
C VAL A 34 -4.91 1.97 -9.48
N SER A 35 -6.18 2.25 -9.78
CA SER A 35 -6.89 3.43 -9.29
C SER A 35 -7.06 3.41 -7.76
N ASP A 36 -7.32 2.25 -7.15
CA ASP A 36 -7.41 2.09 -5.70
C ASP A 36 -6.07 2.42 -5.02
N VAL A 37 -4.96 1.96 -5.59
CA VAL A 37 -3.61 2.23 -5.04
C VAL A 37 -3.26 3.71 -5.16
N ARG A 38 -3.60 4.34 -6.30
CA ARG A 38 -3.42 5.79 -6.49
C ARG A 38 -4.28 6.58 -5.51
N GLN A 39 -5.54 6.19 -5.31
CA GLN A 39 -6.45 6.82 -4.34
C GLN A 39 -5.89 6.70 -2.91
N ALA A 40 -5.34 5.54 -2.54
CA ALA A 40 -4.68 5.34 -1.27
C ALA A 40 -3.45 6.27 -1.11
N ALA A 41 -2.60 6.38 -2.12
CA ALA A 41 -1.44 7.29 -2.08
C ALA A 41 -1.86 8.76 -1.93
N GLN A 42 -2.91 9.19 -2.64
CA GLN A 42 -3.47 10.54 -2.50
C GLN A 42 -4.08 10.78 -1.11
N LEU A 43 -4.75 9.79 -0.54
CA LEU A 43 -5.26 9.86 0.83
C LEU A 43 -4.11 10.07 1.82
N VAL A 44 -3.03 9.29 1.71
CA VAL A 44 -1.86 9.43 2.59
C VAL A 44 -1.22 10.80 2.43
N SER A 45 -0.97 11.24 1.19
CA SER A 45 -0.38 12.55 0.90
C SER A 45 -1.19 13.73 1.45
N SER A 46 -2.53 13.62 1.47
CA SER A 46 -3.40 14.63 2.07
C SER A 46 -3.28 14.75 3.60
N VAL A 47 -2.72 13.73 4.25
CA VAL A 47 -2.53 13.69 5.70
C VAL A 47 -1.08 14.00 6.05
N ASP A 48 -0.13 13.30 5.42
CA ASP A 48 1.31 13.56 5.45
C ASP A 48 2.00 12.72 4.35
N ALA A 49 2.68 13.40 3.42
CA ALA A 49 3.36 12.75 2.29
C ALA A 49 4.64 11.98 2.69
N HIS A 50 5.12 12.13 3.93
CA HIS A 50 6.31 11.45 4.44
C HIS A 50 6.01 10.13 5.15
N ILE A 51 4.74 9.79 5.38
CA ILE A 51 4.37 8.50 5.96
C ILE A 51 4.84 7.37 5.03
N PRO A 52 5.63 6.40 5.52
CA PRO A 52 6.11 5.30 4.68
C PRO A 52 4.95 4.52 4.08
N PHE A 53 4.99 4.36 2.75
CA PHE A 53 3.96 3.64 1.98
C PHE A 53 4.53 2.35 1.40
N ILE A 54 4.10 1.22 1.95
CA ILE A 54 4.63 -0.10 1.67
C ILE A 54 3.69 -0.85 0.73
N LEU A 55 4.16 -1.10 -0.48
CA LEU A 55 3.55 -2.02 -1.43
C LEU A 55 4.03 -3.44 -1.09
N GLN A 56 3.12 -4.28 -0.64
CA GLN A 56 3.44 -5.66 -0.24
C GLN A 56 2.85 -6.64 -1.25
N PRO A 57 3.66 -7.26 -2.13
CA PRO A 57 3.15 -8.25 -3.08
C PRO A 57 2.53 -9.44 -2.36
N ASN A 58 1.43 -9.96 -2.91
CA ASN A 58 0.81 -11.19 -2.44
C ASN A 58 1.78 -12.36 -2.64
N TYR A 59 2.09 -13.08 -1.55
CA TYR A 59 3.06 -14.17 -1.56
C TYR A 59 2.71 -15.26 -2.59
N PHE A 60 1.43 -15.59 -2.73
CA PHE A 60 0.96 -16.65 -3.63
C PHE A 60 1.08 -16.30 -5.13
N GLU A 61 1.29 -15.02 -5.46
CA GLU A 61 1.36 -14.51 -6.82
C GLU A 61 2.77 -14.03 -7.20
N MET A 62 3.78 -14.27 -6.35
CA MET A 62 5.16 -13.86 -6.59
C MET A 62 5.74 -14.38 -7.92
N LYS A 63 5.30 -15.57 -8.36
CA LYS A 63 5.69 -16.17 -9.66
C LYS A 63 4.81 -15.74 -10.83
N GLN A 64 3.79 -14.93 -10.58
CA GLN A 64 2.77 -14.52 -11.55
C GLN A 64 2.89 -13.04 -11.94
N GLY A 65 4.05 -12.41 -11.71
CA GLY A 65 4.32 -11.03 -12.14
C GLY A 65 3.87 -9.93 -11.18
N VAL A 66 3.31 -10.25 -10.01
CA VAL A 66 2.84 -9.24 -9.02
C VAL A 66 3.95 -8.29 -8.57
N VAL A 67 5.21 -8.72 -8.58
CA VAL A 67 6.37 -7.89 -8.25
C VAL A 67 6.56 -6.77 -9.28
N VAL A 68 6.46 -7.09 -10.58
CA VAL A 68 6.55 -6.09 -11.68
C VAL A 68 5.41 -5.08 -11.56
N LYS A 69 4.21 -5.55 -11.19
CA LYS A 69 3.08 -4.66 -10.90
C LYS A 69 3.38 -3.72 -9.72
N CYS A 70 3.98 -4.22 -8.64
CA CYS A 70 4.41 -3.38 -7.52
C CYS A 70 5.45 -2.34 -7.96
N GLU A 71 6.40 -2.68 -8.82
CA GLU A 71 7.39 -1.73 -9.35
C GLU A 71 6.74 -0.59 -10.15
N GLY A 72 5.77 -0.91 -11.01
CA GLY A 72 4.98 0.08 -11.74
C GLY A 72 4.20 0.99 -10.80
N LEU A 73 3.50 0.41 -9.82
CA LEU A 73 2.76 1.16 -8.80
C LEU A 73 3.67 2.01 -7.92
N ALA A 74 4.86 1.53 -7.57
CA ALA A 74 5.83 2.27 -6.78
C ALA A 74 6.26 3.56 -7.49
N LYS A 75 6.55 3.47 -8.80
CA LYS A 75 6.89 4.63 -9.63
C LYS A 75 5.75 5.65 -9.68
N GLU A 76 4.50 5.20 -9.76
CA GLU A 76 3.34 6.09 -9.74
C GLU A 76 3.13 6.75 -8.37
N CYS A 77 3.26 5.99 -7.29
CA CYS A 77 3.10 6.50 -5.93
C CYS A 77 4.24 7.45 -5.53
N ALA A 78 5.46 7.20 -6.00
CA ALA A 78 6.63 8.05 -5.72
C ALA A 78 6.52 9.45 -6.35
N LYS A 79 5.58 9.67 -7.27
CA LYS A 79 5.24 11.01 -7.77
C LYS A 79 4.41 11.83 -6.76
N ILE A 80 3.86 11.17 -5.74
CA ILE A 80 2.88 11.71 -4.79
C ILE A 80 3.41 11.70 -3.34
N LEU A 81 4.22 10.68 -3.00
CA LEU A 81 4.75 10.41 -1.67
C LEU A 81 6.27 10.38 -1.70
N SER A 82 6.92 10.76 -0.59
CA SER A 82 8.38 10.82 -0.51
C SER A 82 9.04 9.49 -0.13
N ASP A 83 8.30 8.57 0.50
CA ASP A 83 8.81 7.27 0.94
C ASP A 83 7.88 6.13 0.51
N VAL A 84 8.24 5.49 -0.60
CA VAL A 84 7.51 4.34 -1.16
C VAL A 84 8.44 3.15 -1.22
N ARG A 85 8.02 2.03 -0.61
CA ARG A 85 8.83 0.81 -0.49
C ARG A 85 8.08 -0.39 -1.01
N ILE A 86 8.80 -1.36 -1.57
CA ILE A 86 8.27 -2.68 -1.88
C ILE A 86 8.87 -3.66 -0.88
N LEU A 87 8.04 -4.30 -0.05
CA LEU A 87 8.49 -5.27 0.95
C LEU A 87 7.67 -6.56 0.83
N PRO A 88 8.30 -7.75 0.80
CA PRO A 88 7.55 -9.01 0.74
C PRO A 88 6.84 -9.35 2.06
N GLN A 89 5.88 -10.28 2.02
CA GLN A 89 5.27 -10.88 3.22
C GLN A 89 6.28 -11.74 3.99
N ILE A 90 7.12 -11.14 4.82
CA ILE A 90 8.23 -11.82 5.52
C ILE A 90 7.76 -13.03 6.32
N HIS A 91 6.64 -12.95 7.05
CA HIS A 91 6.11 -14.08 7.81
C HIS A 91 5.81 -15.30 6.92
N LYS A 92 5.30 -15.11 5.69
CA LYS A 92 5.11 -16.22 4.73
C LYS A 92 6.44 -16.75 4.19
N PHE A 93 7.40 -15.87 3.90
CA PHE A 93 8.76 -16.28 3.52
C PHE A 93 9.44 -17.13 4.61
N MET A 94 9.22 -16.79 5.88
CA MET A 94 9.75 -17.50 7.04
C MET A 94 8.89 -18.70 7.46
N LYS A 95 7.81 -19.02 6.73
CA LYS A 95 6.86 -20.10 7.05
C LYS A 95 6.19 -19.97 8.44
N LEU A 96 6.02 -18.74 8.90
CA LEU A 96 5.28 -18.38 10.10
C LEU A 96 3.81 -18.12 9.76
N ARG A 97 2.91 -18.52 10.65
CA ARG A 97 1.46 -18.32 10.49
C ARG A 97 1.03 -16.95 10.96
#